data_AF-X0US10-F1
#
_entry.id   AF-X0US10-F1
#
_cell.length_a   1.000
_cell.length_b   1.000
_cell.length_c   1.000
_cell.angle_alpha   90.00
_cell.angle_beta   90.00
_cell.angle_gamma   90.00
#
_symmetry.space_group_name_H-M   'P 1'
#
loop_
_entity.id
_entity.type
_entity.pdbx_description
1 polymer ?
#
loop_
_entity_poly.entity_id
_entity_poly.type
_entity_poly.pdbx_seq_one_letter_code
_entity_poly.pdbx_strand_id
1 'polypeptide(L)'
;PRNVYQNYNVAVNLSNKLIYTYMGALKPGLGNANYCSAGQLSPLLNDPLYKTTGIGTKIFLGGGVGYVAWQGTQHNPTAKRKDNGTPCVPAGTLAVIGDLKQMKPEWLLGTSFQGYGTTLTVGVGIPIPILNEEIVRYAAVKDKDIYAPIVDYSEAYPQVKPGALGEVSYEQLKSGKIVVQDKEVPTAPLSSYTKAVEIAEILKDWIKQGRFLLTNPVASLPGPESGLTFKLLKERPIE
;
A
#
# COMPACT_ATOMS: atom_id res chain seq x y z
N PRO A 1 13.30 1.11 5.68
CA PRO A 1 12.66 0.12 4.76
C PRO A 1 11.15 0.40 4.70
N ARG A 2 10.51 0.17 3.54
CA ARG A 2 9.10 0.54 3.27
C ARG A 2 8.36 -0.68 2.70
N ASN A 3 8.03 -1.63 3.57
CA ASN A 3 7.53 -2.95 3.15
C ASN A 3 6.01 -3.00 2.99
N VAL A 4 5.29 -2.25 3.81
CA VAL A 4 3.83 -2.11 3.73
C VAL A 4 3.51 -0.64 3.55
N TYR A 5 2.64 -0.33 2.62
CA TYR A 5 2.21 1.03 2.34
C TYR A 5 0.70 1.12 2.40
N GLN A 6 0.18 2.14 3.08
CA GLN A 6 -1.24 2.20 3.40
C GLN A 6 -2.12 2.45 2.16
N ASN A 7 -1.76 3.44 1.34
CA ASN A 7 -2.41 3.74 0.08
C ASN A 7 -1.43 4.41 -0.89
N TYR A 8 -1.71 4.39 -2.19
CA TYR A 8 -0.76 4.82 -3.22
C TYR A 8 -1.35 5.69 -4.32
N ASN A 9 -0.47 6.16 -5.21
CA ASN A 9 -0.86 6.81 -6.46
C ASN A 9 -1.29 5.74 -7.48
N VAL A 10 -2.21 6.14 -8.36
CA VAL A 10 -2.43 5.47 -9.65
C VAL A 10 -1.51 6.13 -10.67
N ALA A 11 -0.54 5.38 -11.18
CA ALA A 11 0.50 5.88 -12.06
C ALA A 11 0.07 5.81 -13.52
N VAL A 12 0.12 6.94 -14.22
CA VAL A 12 -0.12 7.03 -15.67
C VAL A 12 1.02 7.79 -16.36
N ASN A 13 1.01 7.83 -17.69
CA ASN A 13 2.03 8.50 -18.49
C ASN A 13 1.39 9.35 -19.58
N LEU A 14 1.50 10.67 -19.47
CA LEU A 14 1.00 11.61 -20.48
C LEU A 14 1.97 11.85 -21.65
N SER A 15 3.24 11.49 -21.50
CA SER A 15 4.26 11.70 -22.52
C SER A 15 4.11 10.78 -23.74
N ASN A 16 4.90 11.05 -24.77
CA ASN A 16 4.96 10.28 -26.02
C ASN A 16 5.96 9.11 -25.98
N LYS A 17 6.62 8.83 -24.85
CA LYS A 17 7.62 7.76 -24.71
C LYS A 17 7.25 6.77 -23.62
N LEU A 18 7.67 5.52 -23.78
CA LEU A 18 7.53 4.50 -22.74
C LEU A 18 8.42 4.87 -21.55
N ILE A 19 7.87 4.86 -20.34
CA ILE A 19 8.63 5.11 -19.11
C ILE A 19 8.60 3.86 -18.23
N TYR A 20 9.74 3.57 -17.61
CA TYR A 20 9.92 2.44 -16.70
C TYR A 20 10.02 2.98 -15.27
N THR A 21 9.17 2.46 -14.38
CA THR A 21 9.05 2.95 -13.00
C THR A 21 8.98 1.77 -12.03
N TYR A 22 9.08 2.03 -10.72
CA TYR A 22 8.78 1.01 -9.71
C TYR A 22 7.30 0.58 -9.70
N MET A 23 6.42 1.33 -10.40
CA MET A 23 5.04 0.94 -10.66
C MET A 23 4.92 0.07 -11.93
N GLY A 24 6.04 -0.37 -12.52
CA GLY A 24 6.09 -1.07 -13.80
C GLY A 24 6.19 -0.12 -15.00
N ALA A 25 6.05 -0.69 -16.21
CA ALA A 25 6.10 0.07 -17.45
C ALA A 25 4.79 0.84 -17.67
N LEU A 26 4.89 2.13 -17.99
CA LEU A 26 3.75 3.00 -18.30
C LEU A 26 3.84 3.44 -19.76
N LYS A 27 2.89 2.97 -20.56
CA LYS A 27 2.81 3.21 -22.00
C LYS A 27 2.47 4.69 -22.30
N PRO A 28 3.02 5.24 -23.40
CA PRO A 28 2.75 6.62 -23.83
C PRO A 28 1.26 6.96 -23.89
N GLY A 29 0.95 8.25 -23.68
CA GLY A 29 -0.36 8.84 -23.95
C GLY A 29 -1.51 8.12 -23.24
N LEU A 30 -1.39 7.85 -21.94
CA LEU A 30 -2.38 7.13 -21.13
C LEU A 30 -2.65 5.71 -21.63
N GLY A 31 -1.61 4.96 -22.01
CA GLY A 31 -1.78 3.59 -22.50
C GLY A 31 -2.09 2.54 -21.42
N ASN A 32 -1.81 2.84 -20.15
CA ASN A 32 -2.22 2.05 -18.98
C ASN A 32 -2.13 2.87 -17.68
N ALA A 33 -2.80 2.38 -16.65
CA ALA A 33 -2.80 2.92 -15.30
C ALA A 33 -2.43 1.83 -14.29
N ASN A 34 -1.25 1.94 -13.68
CA ASN A 34 -0.79 0.95 -12.70
C ASN A 34 -1.08 1.42 -11.29
N TYR A 35 -1.55 0.53 -10.42
CA TYR A 35 -1.92 0.88 -9.06
C TYR A 35 -1.50 -0.17 -8.04
N CYS A 36 -1.42 0.24 -6.78
CA CYS A 36 -1.13 -0.63 -5.66
C CYS A 36 -2.08 -0.33 -4.51
N SER A 37 -2.97 -1.26 -4.24
CA SER A 37 -2.85 -2.22 -3.13
C SER A 37 -3.90 -3.31 -3.35
N ALA A 38 -4.10 -4.22 -2.40
CA ALA A 38 -5.19 -5.21 -2.42
C ALA A 38 -6.58 -4.60 -2.12
N GLY A 39 -6.69 -3.26 -1.99
CA GLY A 39 -7.94 -2.56 -1.66
C GLY A 39 -8.44 -2.96 -0.28
N GLN A 40 -9.70 -3.38 -0.18
CA GLN A 40 -10.34 -3.80 1.07
C GLN A 40 -9.65 -4.96 1.82
N LEU A 41 -8.71 -5.70 1.21
CA LEU A 41 -7.89 -6.70 1.92
C LEU A 41 -6.56 -6.15 2.44
N SER A 42 -6.22 -4.90 2.12
CA SER A 42 -4.99 -4.26 2.61
C SER A 42 -5.12 -4.00 4.12
N PRO A 43 -4.22 -4.51 4.97
CA PRO A 43 -4.41 -4.41 6.41
C PRO A 43 -4.43 -2.97 6.94
N LEU A 44 -3.57 -2.09 6.42
CA LEU A 44 -3.54 -0.69 6.86
C LEU A 44 -4.73 0.16 6.36
N LEU A 45 -5.48 -0.32 5.36
CA LEU A 45 -6.75 0.32 4.97
C LEU A 45 -7.88 -0.10 5.91
N ASN A 46 -7.78 -1.29 6.52
CA ASN A 46 -8.69 -1.79 7.57
C ASN A 46 -8.32 -1.29 8.97
N ASP A 47 -7.13 -0.73 9.13
CA ASP A 47 -6.70 0.02 10.32
C ASP A 47 -6.19 1.42 9.92
N PRO A 48 -7.09 2.28 9.40
CA PRO A 48 -6.71 3.52 8.73
C PRO A 48 -5.98 4.49 9.66
N LEU A 49 -6.25 4.43 10.97
CA LEU A 49 -5.71 5.32 12.00
C LEU A 49 -4.67 4.64 12.92
N TYR A 50 -4.18 3.45 12.54
CA TYR A 50 -3.18 2.66 13.30
C TYR A 50 -3.60 2.38 14.76
N LYS A 51 -4.89 2.12 14.99
CA LYS A 51 -5.44 1.86 16.33
C LYS A 51 -5.04 0.48 16.86
N THR A 52 -4.78 -0.48 15.98
CA THR A 52 -4.48 -1.87 16.35
C THR A 52 -3.09 -2.31 15.91
N THR A 53 -2.56 -1.70 14.86
CA THR A 53 -1.23 -1.97 14.31
C THR A 53 -0.22 -1.01 14.91
N GLY A 54 0.79 -1.56 15.57
CA GLY A 54 1.88 -0.79 16.18
C GLY A 54 3.18 -1.56 16.17
N ILE A 55 4.21 -1.01 16.81
CA ILE A 55 5.50 -1.68 17.01
C ILE A 55 5.26 -2.97 17.81
N GLY A 56 5.86 -4.08 17.37
CA GLY A 56 5.70 -5.39 18.00
C GLY A 56 4.41 -6.14 17.65
N THR A 57 3.51 -5.57 16.83
CA THR A 57 2.38 -6.32 16.28
C THR A 57 2.91 -7.54 15.50
N LYS A 58 2.44 -8.73 15.86
CA LYS A 58 2.77 -9.99 15.20
C LYS A 58 2.04 -10.07 13.87
N ILE A 59 2.73 -10.48 12.82
CA ILE A 59 2.21 -10.49 11.44
C ILE A 59 2.56 -11.79 10.72
N PHE A 60 1.79 -12.11 9.68
CA PHE A 60 2.23 -13.00 8.63
C PHE A 60 3.25 -12.25 7.76
N LEU A 61 4.44 -12.81 7.59
CA LEU A 61 5.49 -12.23 6.76
C LEU A 61 6.19 -13.32 5.96
N GLY A 62 6.06 -13.27 4.64
CA GLY A 62 6.76 -14.17 3.73
C GLY A 62 6.46 -15.66 3.96
N GLY A 63 5.30 -16.03 4.49
CA GLY A 63 4.97 -17.43 4.80
C GLY A 63 5.35 -17.89 6.21
N GLY A 64 6.03 -17.04 6.98
CA GLY A 64 6.35 -17.26 8.39
C GLY A 64 5.73 -16.20 9.29
N VAL A 65 6.23 -16.14 10.53
CA VAL A 65 5.88 -15.10 11.50
C VAL A 65 6.90 -13.97 11.44
N GLY A 66 6.41 -12.75 11.39
CA GLY A 66 7.20 -11.54 11.55
C GLY A 66 6.58 -10.58 12.55
N TYR A 67 7.18 -9.41 12.65
CA TYR A 67 6.74 -8.33 13.52
C TYR A 67 6.87 -6.98 12.83
N VAL A 68 5.99 -6.05 13.17
CA VAL A 68 6.19 -4.64 12.86
C VAL A 68 7.35 -4.14 13.72
N ALA A 69 8.45 -3.75 13.09
CA ALA A 69 9.64 -3.28 13.78
C ALA A 69 9.54 -1.78 14.11
N TRP A 70 8.96 -0.99 13.19
CA TRP A 70 8.83 0.46 13.30
C TRP A 70 7.88 1.03 12.23
N GLN A 71 7.61 2.33 12.26
CA GLN A 71 7.16 3.00 11.03
C GLN A 71 8.23 2.88 9.95
N GLY A 72 7.81 2.65 8.71
CA GLY A 72 8.75 2.60 7.60
C GLY A 72 9.24 3.98 7.19
N THR A 73 10.18 4.01 6.26
CA THR A 73 10.56 5.27 5.61
C THR A 73 9.36 5.83 4.83
N GLN A 74 9.26 7.16 4.76
CA GLN A 74 8.12 7.87 4.16
C GLN A 74 6.76 7.64 4.84
N HIS A 75 6.76 7.23 6.11
CA HIS A 75 5.52 7.18 6.90
C HIS A 75 4.93 8.59 7.04
N ASN A 76 3.79 8.81 6.37
CA ASN A 76 3.09 10.08 6.37
C ASN A 76 1.66 9.90 6.94
N PRO A 77 1.49 9.98 8.27
CA PRO A 77 0.21 9.67 8.89
C PRO A 77 -0.81 10.80 8.78
N THR A 78 -0.33 12.03 8.57
CA THR A 78 -1.11 13.27 8.38
C THR A 78 -1.58 13.48 6.93
N ALA A 79 -1.36 12.49 6.06
CA ALA A 79 -1.85 12.49 4.69
C ALA A 79 -3.37 12.73 4.62
N LYS A 80 -3.82 13.33 3.50
CA LYS A 80 -5.24 13.60 3.24
C LYS A 80 -6.06 12.31 3.30
N ARG A 81 -7.21 12.37 3.99
CA ARG A 81 -8.13 11.25 4.22
C ARG A 81 -9.54 11.60 3.76
N LYS A 82 -10.35 10.57 3.48
CA LYS A 82 -11.80 10.67 3.31
C LYS A 82 -12.49 10.62 4.68
N ASP A 83 -13.79 10.87 4.70
CA ASP A 83 -14.59 10.92 5.93
C ASP A 83 -14.59 9.60 6.71
N ASN A 84 -14.40 8.47 6.01
CA ASN A 84 -14.24 7.14 6.62
C ASN A 84 -12.85 6.89 7.24
N GLY A 85 -11.98 7.90 7.28
CA GLY A 85 -10.62 7.83 7.83
C GLY A 85 -9.57 7.23 6.89
N THR A 86 -9.96 6.59 5.79
CA THR A 86 -9.00 6.03 4.82
C THR A 86 -8.21 7.15 4.13
N PRO A 87 -6.89 7.01 3.97
CA PRO A 87 -6.13 7.99 3.21
C PRO A 87 -6.53 7.93 1.73
N CYS A 88 -6.52 9.06 1.04
CA CYS A 88 -6.80 9.13 -0.41
C CYS A 88 -5.58 9.54 -1.24
N VAL A 89 -4.40 9.55 -0.62
CA VAL A 89 -3.08 9.85 -1.20
C VAL A 89 -2.03 8.95 -0.52
N PRO A 90 -0.77 8.92 -1.00
CA PRO A 90 0.31 8.23 -0.32
C PRO A 90 0.43 8.61 1.17
N ALA A 91 0.38 7.60 2.05
CA ALA A 91 0.24 7.79 3.50
C ALA A 91 1.26 6.97 4.31
N GLY A 92 0.82 6.31 5.39
CA GLY A 92 1.71 5.59 6.30
C GLY A 92 2.33 4.34 5.73
N THR A 93 3.45 3.94 6.35
CA THR A 93 4.25 2.78 5.97
C THR A 93 4.74 2.01 7.19
N LEU A 94 5.07 0.73 6.99
CA LEU A 94 5.67 -0.12 8.02
C LEU A 94 7.06 -0.60 7.61
N ALA A 95 7.96 -0.64 8.60
CA ALA A 95 9.15 -1.47 8.57
C ALA A 95 8.83 -2.76 9.34
N VAL A 96 9.15 -3.90 8.74
CA VAL A 96 8.87 -5.22 9.31
C VAL A 96 10.14 -6.04 9.42
N ILE A 97 10.15 -6.99 10.36
CA ILE A 97 11.27 -7.90 10.58
C ILE A 97 10.73 -9.33 10.79
N GLY A 98 11.48 -10.32 10.33
CA GLY A 98 11.14 -11.73 10.52
C GLY A 98 12.32 -12.64 10.21
N ASP A 99 12.20 -13.91 10.60
CA ASP A 99 13.22 -14.92 10.35
C ASP A 99 13.07 -15.49 8.93
N LEU A 100 14.06 -15.20 8.07
CA LEU A 100 14.07 -15.65 6.69
C LEU A 100 14.02 -17.19 6.57
N LYS A 101 14.54 -17.94 7.56
CA LYS A 101 14.54 -19.41 7.55
C LYS A 101 13.16 -20.03 7.61
N GLN A 102 12.16 -19.27 8.07
CA GLN A 102 10.76 -19.70 8.17
C GLN A 102 9.92 -19.26 6.96
N MET A 103 10.49 -18.39 6.11
CA MET A 103 9.80 -17.85 4.96
C MET A 103 9.83 -18.84 3.79
N LYS A 104 8.88 -18.70 2.88
CA LYS A 104 8.72 -19.59 1.73
C LYS A 104 8.75 -18.82 0.42
N PRO A 105 9.34 -19.38 -0.65
CA PRO A 105 9.55 -18.68 -1.93
C PRO A 105 8.25 -18.25 -2.61
N GLU A 106 7.12 -18.91 -2.32
CA GLU A 106 5.81 -18.49 -2.85
C GLU A 106 5.29 -17.16 -2.26
N TRP A 107 5.87 -16.71 -1.13
CA TRP A 107 5.50 -15.48 -0.43
C TRP A 107 6.63 -14.46 -0.33
N LEU A 108 7.87 -14.86 -0.61
CA LEU A 108 9.02 -13.99 -0.61
C LEU A 108 9.91 -14.29 -1.82
N LEU A 109 9.90 -13.40 -2.80
CA LEU A 109 10.60 -13.63 -4.06
C LEU A 109 11.36 -12.37 -4.50
N GLY A 110 12.63 -12.55 -4.84
CA GLY A 110 13.39 -11.52 -5.56
C GLY A 110 12.84 -11.36 -6.96
N THR A 111 12.46 -10.14 -7.33
CA THR A 111 11.85 -9.82 -8.62
C THR A 111 12.58 -8.65 -9.27
N SER A 112 12.29 -8.39 -10.54
CA SER A 112 12.81 -7.21 -11.23
C SER A 112 11.70 -6.55 -12.04
N PHE A 113 11.66 -5.22 -11.99
CA PHE A 113 10.87 -4.43 -12.91
C PHE A 113 11.74 -4.08 -14.10
N GLN A 114 11.32 -4.52 -15.29
CA GLN A 114 12.02 -4.22 -16.53
C GLN A 114 12.28 -2.72 -16.66
N GLY A 115 13.52 -2.36 -16.97
CA GLY A 115 13.95 -0.96 -17.16
C GLY A 115 14.00 -0.10 -15.89
N TYR A 116 13.62 -0.63 -14.72
CA TYR A 116 13.67 0.09 -13.46
C TYR A 116 14.72 -0.50 -12.49
N GLY A 117 14.62 -1.78 -12.16
CA GLY A 117 15.58 -2.41 -11.25
C GLY A 117 15.05 -3.60 -10.48
N THR A 118 15.88 -4.12 -9.57
CA THR A 118 15.54 -5.22 -8.68
C THR A 118 14.60 -4.76 -7.56
N THR A 119 13.76 -5.69 -7.11
CA THR A 119 12.84 -5.48 -6.00
C THR A 119 12.57 -6.81 -5.30
N LEU A 120 11.79 -6.77 -4.23
CA LEU A 120 11.41 -7.94 -3.46
C LEU A 120 9.88 -7.96 -3.35
N THR A 121 9.26 -9.03 -3.86
CA THR A 121 7.84 -9.28 -3.68
C THR A 121 7.66 -9.97 -2.33
N VAL A 122 6.94 -9.30 -1.42
CA VAL A 122 6.75 -9.75 -0.03
C VAL A 122 5.26 -9.89 0.27
N GLY A 123 4.84 -11.09 0.66
CA GLY A 123 3.52 -11.36 1.21
C GLY A 123 3.45 -10.91 2.67
N VAL A 124 2.51 -10.02 2.99
CA VAL A 124 2.29 -9.51 4.35
C VAL A 124 0.80 -9.61 4.69
N GLY A 125 0.50 -10.12 5.88
CA GLY A 125 -0.84 -10.13 6.45
C GLY A 125 -0.80 -9.67 7.90
N ILE A 126 -1.71 -8.78 8.29
CA ILE A 126 -1.83 -8.30 9.67
C ILE A 126 -3.25 -8.60 10.13
N PRO A 127 -3.44 -9.37 11.22
CA PRO A 127 -4.77 -9.60 11.75
C PRO A 127 -5.27 -8.32 12.44
N ILE A 128 -6.52 -7.94 12.18
CA ILE A 128 -7.17 -6.80 12.84
C ILE A 128 -8.00 -7.32 14.03
N PRO A 129 -7.56 -7.13 15.29
CA PRO A 129 -8.32 -7.55 16.45
C PRO A 129 -9.58 -6.69 16.59
N ILE A 130 -10.75 -7.32 16.63
CA ILE A 130 -12.01 -6.60 16.83
C ILE A 130 -12.17 -6.28 18.32
N LEU A 131 -11.77 -5.07 18.71
CA LEU A 131 -11.77 -4.61 20.10
C LEU A 131 -13.06 -3.86 20.50
N ASN A 132 -13.70 -3.21 19.52
CA ASN A 132 -14.92 -2.43 19.70
C ASN A 132 -15.60 -2.19 18.33
N GLU A 133 -16.76 -1.54 18.33
CA GLU A 133 -17.52 -1.22 17.11
C GLU A 133 -16.76 -0.31 16.13
N GLU A 134 -15.91 0.59 16.62
CA GLU A 134 -15.13 1.48 15.79
C GLU A 134 -14.18 0.68 14.89
N ILE A 135 -13.47 -0.30 15.46
CA ILE A 135 -12.58 -1.18 14.70
C ILE A 135 -13.36 -2.02 13.68
N VAL A 136 -14.57 -2.47 14.00
CA VAL A 136 -15.44 -3.17 13.02
C VAL A 136 -15.74 -2.27 11.83
N ARG A 137 -16.09 -0.99 12.06
CA ARG A 137 -16.39 -0.04 10.98
C ARG A 137 -15.19 0.15 10.06
N TYR A 138 -13.99 0.27 10.61
CA TYR A 138 -12.76 0.37 9.80
C TYR A 138 -12.46 -0.92 9.02
N ALA A 139 -12.59 -2.09 9.66
CA ALA A 139 -12.36 -3.38 9.02
C ALA A 139 -13.44 -3.79 8.00
N ALA A 140 -14.56 -3.06 7.95
CA ALA A 140 -15.66 -3.29 7.02
C ALA A 140 -15.58 -2.44 5.74
N VAL A 141 -14.50 -1.67 5.56
CA VAL A 141 -14.28 -0.79 4.40
C VAL A 141 -14.43 -1.55 3.08
N LYS A 142 -15.05 -0.92 2.09
CA LYS A 142 -15.27 -1.49 0.75
C LYS A 142 -14.43 -0.79 -0.29
N ASP A 143 -14.10 -1.49 -1.37
CA ASP A 143 -13.30 -0.94 -2.47
C ASP A 143 -13.89 0.34 -3.08
N LYS A 144 -15.21 0.51 -3.07
CA LYS A 144 -15.90 1.71 -3.54
C LYS A 144 -15.60 2.96 -2.69
N ASP A 145 -15.24 2.76 -1.41
CA ASP A 145 -15.02 3.82 -0.43
C ASP A 145 -13.52 4.12 -0.22
N ILE A 146 -12.64 3.44 -0.95
CA ILE A 146 -11.19 3.63 -0.93
C ILE A 146 -10.79 4.31 -2.24
N TYR A 147 -10.10 5.44 -2.15
CA TYR A 147 -9.72 6.26 -3.31
C TYR A 147 -8.22 6.42 -3.44
N ALA A 148 -7.73 6.58 -4.66
CA ALA A 148 -6.35 6.91 -4.96
C ALA A 148 -6.27 8.02 -6.03
N PRO A 149 -5.24 8.88 -6.00
CA PRO A 149 -5.10 9.95 -6.97
C PRO A 149 -4.42 9.43 -8.24
N ILE A 150 -4.91 9.88 -9.39
CA ILE A 150 -4.29 9.60 -10.69
C ILE A 150 -3.18 10.63 -10.93
N VAL A 151 -1.95 10.17 -11.05
CA VAL A 151 -0.76 11.03 -11.14
C VAL A 151 0.03 10.69 -12.39
N ASP A 152 0.44 11.71 -13.13
CA ASP A 152 1.37 11.55 -14.26
C ASP A 152 2.80 11.32 -13.76
N TYR A 153 3.39 10.20 -14.17
CA TYR A 153 4.75 9.82 -13.81
C TYR A 153 5.80 10.30 -14.82
N SER A 154 5.38 10.88 -15.94
CA SER A 154 6.30 11.37 -16.96
C SER A 154 6.92 12.71 -16.60
N GLU A 155 6.15 13.60 -15.98
CA GLU A 155 6.59 14.94 -15.60
C GLU A 155 6.15 15.33 -14.19
N ALA A 156 4.87 15.15 -13.85
CA ALA A 156 4.34 15.69 -12.60
C ALA A 156 4.97 15.06 -11.35
N TYR A 157 5.02 13.74 -11.28
CA TYR A 157 5.63 13.00 -10.17
C TYR A 157 7.12 13.31 -9.97
N PRO A 158 8.02 13.16 -10.97
CA PRO A 158 9.45 13.38 -10.76
C PRO A 158 9.81 14.84 -10.44
N GLN A 159 9.01 15.80 -10.90
CA GLN A 159 9.22 17.23 -10.64
C GLN A 159 8.45 17.73 -9.42
N VAL A 160 7.76 16.84 -8.68
CA VAL A 160 6.95 17.20 -7.51
C VAL A 160 5.93 18.30 -7.83
N LYS A 161 5.38 18.28 -9.04
CA LYS A 161 4.35 19.24 -9.43
C LYS A 161 3.06 18.87 -8.68
N PRO A 162 2.40 19.85 -8.02
CA PRO A 162 1.14 19.58 -7.35
C PRO A 162 0.05 19.26 -8.38
N GLY A 163 -0.90 18.43 -7.98
CA GLY A 163 -2.09 18.12 -8.77
C GLY A 163 -2.19 16.65 -9.15
N ALA A 164 -3.44 16.19 -9.23
CA ALA A 164 -3.82 14.88 -9.75
C ALA A 164 -4.71 15.10 -10.98
N LEU A 165 -4.68 14.14 -11.91
CA LEU A 165 -5.57 14.12 -13.07
C LEU A 165 -7.01 13.72 -12.69
N GLY A 166 -7.20 13.25 -11.46
CA GLY A 166 -8.47 12.84 -10.88
C GLY A 166 -8.25 11.97 -9.64
N GLU A 167 -9.35 11.53 -9.02
CA GLU A 167 -9.36 10.48 -8.00
C GLU A 167 -10.23 9.33 -8.50
N VAL A 168 -9.87 8.10 -8.15
CA VAL A 168 -10.58 6.89 -8.60
C VAL A 168 -10.69 5.89 -7.46
N SER A 169 -11.82 5.17 -7.39
CA SER A 169 -12.03 4.17 -6.34
C SER A 169 -11.32 2.85 -6.66
N TYR A 170 -11.02 2.05 -5.64
CA TYR A 170 -10.48 0.71 -5.84
C TYR A 170 -11.46 -0.22 -6.55
N GLU A 171 -12.77 0.02 -6.43
CA GLU A 171 -13.79 -0.72 -7.19
C GLU A 171 -13.64 -0.47 -8.69
N GLN A 172 -13.50 0.80 -9.08
CA GLN A 172 -13.24 1.17 -10.47
C GLN A 172 -11.90 0.60 -10.97
N LEU A 173 -10.84 0.69 -10.17
CA LEU A 173 -9.53 0.12 -10.52
C LEU A 173 -9.57 -1.40 -10.71
N LYS A 174 -10.40 -2.11 -9.95
CA LYS A 174 -10.60 -3.57 -10.06
C LYS A 174 -11.49 -3.97 -11.24
N SER A 175 -12.26 -3.04 -11.81
CA SER A 175 -13.03 -3.29 -13.03
C SER A 175 -12.15 -3.54 -14.27
N GLY A 176 -10.86 -3.18 -14.20
CA GLY A 176 -9.87 -3.37 -15.27
C GLY A 176 -9.70 -2.16 -16.18
N LYS A 177 -10.49 -1.09 -16.00
CA LYS A 177 -10.40 0.14 -16.78
C LYS A 177 -10.98 1.35 -16.05
N ILE A 178 -10.45 2.53 -16.36
CA ILE A 178 -10.88 3.82 -15.82
C ILE A 178 -10.91 4.87 -16.93
N VAL A 179 -11.59 5.99 -16.70
CA VAL A 179 -11.59 7.13 -17.62
C VAL A 179 -10.65 8.21 -17.10
N VAL A 180 -9.72 8.66 -17.94
CA VAL A 180 -8.79 9.75 -17.64
C VAL A 180 -8.77 10.70 -18.84
N GLN A 181 -9.13 11.97 -18.65
CA GLN A 181 -9.23 12.97 -19.74
C GLN A 181 -10.05 12.44 -20.94
N ASP A 182 -11.25 11.93 -20.66
CA ASP A 182 -12.18 11.36 -21.65
C ASP A 182 -11.65 10.13 -22.43
N LYS A 183 -10.51 9.57 -22.00
CA LYS A 183 -9.93 8.36 -22.57
C LYS A 183 -10.11 7.17 -21.64
N GLU A 184 -10.52 6.03 -22.18
CA GLU A 184 -10.51 4.75 -21.48
C GLU A 184 -9.08 4.21 -21.36
N VAL A 185 -8.66 3.93 -20.12
CA VAL A 185 -7.30 3.49 -19.78
C VAL A 185 -7.37 2.16 -19.04
N PRO A 186 -6.72 1.10 -19.53
CA PRO A 186 -6.70 -0.18 -18.83
C PRO A 186 -5.89 -0.09 -17.53
N THR A 187 -6.39 -0.72 -16.48
CA THR A 187 -5.75 -0.71 -15.15
C THR A 187 -5.03 -2.02 -14.88
N ALA A 188 -3.89 -1.95 -14.18
CA ALA A 188 -3.15 -3.13 -13.74
C ALA A 188 -2.70 -3.01 -12.27
N PRO A 189 -3.07 -3.97 -11.41
CA PRO A 189 -2.60 -3.99 -10.03
C PRO A 189 -1.16 -4.53 -9.94
N LEU A 190 -0.36 -3.95 -9.05
CA LEU A 190 0.93 -4.52 -8.64
C LEU A 190 0.77 -5.62 -7.59
N SER A 191 -0.24 -5.51 -6.73
CA SER A 191 -0.53 -6.50 -5.70
C SER A 191 -1.47 -7.57 -6.24
N SER A 192 -1.10 -8.85 -6.07
CA SER A 192 -1.99 -9.95 -6.43
C SER A 192 -3.13 -10.07 -5.41
N TYR A 193 -4.36 -9.83 -5.86
CA TYR A 193 -5.54 -9.96 -5.02
C TYR A 193 -5.79 -11.41 -4.61
N THR A 194 -5.57 -12.36 -5.53
CA THR A 194 -5.66 -13.81 -5.24
C THR A 194 -4.71 -14.20 -4.11
N LYS A 195 -3.45 -13.71 -4.16
CA LYS A 195 -2.49 -13.95 -3.08
C LYS A 195 -2.87 -13.28 -1.77
N ALA A 196 -3.51 -12.10 -1.80
CA ALA A 196 -4.03 -11.47 -0.59
C ALA A 196 -5.13 -12.31 0.06
N VAL A 197 -6.03 -12.91 -0.72
CA VAL A 197 -7.06 -13.84 -0.22
C VAL A 197 -6.41 -15.08 0.40
N GLU A 198 -5.45 -15.69 -0.29
CA GLU A 198 -4.71 -16.86 0.23
C GLU A 198 -4.02 -16.55 1.57
N ILE A 199 -3.36 -15.39 1.70
CA ILE A 199 -2.72 -14.95 2.95
C ILE A 199 -3.76 -14.79 4.06
N ALA A 200 -4.91 -14.18 3.76
CA ALA A 200 -5.98 -13.96 4.74
C ALA A 200 -6.52 -15.30 5.28
N GLU A 201 -6.76 -16.29 4.41
CA GLU A 201 -7.22 -17.61 4.83
C GLU A 201 -6.15 -18.39 5.61
N ILE A 202 -4.88 -18.34 5.19
CA ILE A 202 -3.77 -18.97 5.93
C ILE A 202 -3.67 -18.39 7.36
N LEU A 203 -3.68 -17.07 7.47
CA LEU A 203 -3.54 -16.39 8.77
C LEU A 203 -4.76 -16.69 9.67
N LYS A 204 -5.97 -16.68 9.11
CA LYS A 204 -7.20 -17.08 9.79
C LYS A 204 -7.11 -18.51 10.33
N ASP A 205 -6.61 -19.45 9.54
CA ASP A 205 -6.45 -20.84 9.96
C ASP A 205 -5.40 -20.99 11.07
N TRP A 206 -4.28 -20.26 11.00
CA TRP A 206 -3.28 -20.27 12.07
C TRP A 206 -3.83 -19.75 13.40
N ILE A 207 -4.68 -18.71 13.34
CA ILE A 207 -5.36 -18.15 14.51
C ILE A 207 -6.34 -19.17 15.10
N LYS A 208 -7.21 -19.75 14.26
CA LYS A 208 -8.20 -20.75 14.70
C LYS A 208 -7.56 -21.98 15.35
N GLN A 209 -6.38 -22.37 14.89
CA GLN A 209 -5.64 -23.52 15.43
C GLN A 209 -4.78 -23.17 16.65
N GLY A 210 -4.75 -21.91 17.10
CA GLY A 210 -3.91 -21.48 18.22
C GLY A 210 -2.40 -21.44 17.90
N ARG A 211 -2.01 -21.67 16.64
CA ARG A 211 -0.61 -21.57 16.19
C ARG A 211 -0.15 -20.12 16.03
N PHE A 212 -1.11 -19.19 15.95
CA PHE A 212 -0.86 -17.76 15.92
C PHE A 212 -1.75 -17.05 16.94
N LEU A 213 -1.13 -16.57 18.03
CA LEU A 213 -1.79 -15.70 19.00
C LEU A 213 -1.63 -14.24 18.59
N LEU A 214 -2.72 -13.48 18.72
CA LEU A 214 -2.71 -12.03 18.52
C LEU A 214 -1.87 -11.37 19.61
N THR A 215 -1.19 -10.29 19.26
CA THR A 215 -0.40 -9.50 20.22
C THR A 215 -0.93 -8.07 20.24
N ASN A 216 -0.87 -7.46 21.42
CA ASN A 216 -1.01 -6.01 21.52
C ASN A 216 0.26 -5.36 20.94
N PRO A 217 0.13 -4.19 20.30
CA PRO A 217 1.30 -3.39 19.98
C PRO A 217 2.02 -3.00 21.27
N VAL A 218 3.35 -3.07 21.25
CA VAL A 218 4.23 -2.61 22.33
C VAL A 218 4.23 -1.08 22.40
N ALA A 219 4.14 -0.42 21.25
CA ALA A 219 3.99 1.01 21.14
C ALA A 219 3.17 1.37 19.90
N SER A 220 2.38 2.44 19.99
CA SER A 220 1.62 2.96 18.85
C SER A 220 2.53 3.53 17.77
N LEU A 221 2.08 3.44 16.52
CA LEU A 221 2.67 4.21 15.43
C LEU A 221 2.13 5.65 15.47
N PRO A 222 2.88 6.64 14.98
CA PRO A 222 2.36 8.00 14.86
C PRO A 222 1.08 8.04 14.02
N GLY A 223 -0.02 8.51 14.61
CA GLY A 223 -1.31 8.67 13.93
C GLY A 223 -1.48 10.03 13.24
N PRO A 224 -2.63 10.28 12.59
CA PRO A 224 -2.94 11.58 11.99
C PRO A 224 -2.87 12.76 12.96
N GLU A 225 -3.08 12.50 14.24
CA GLU A 225 -2.96 13.46 15.35
C GLU A 225 -1.50 13.81 15.71
N SER A 226 -0.51 13.10 15.18
CA SER A 226 0.91 13.27 15.55
C SER A 226 1.53 14.60 15.12
N GLY A 227 0.89 15.34 14.21
CA GLY A 227 1.45 16.57 13.63
C GLY A 227 2.71 16.35 12.79
N LEU A 228 3.08 15.09 12.47
CA LEU A 228 4.23 14.79 11.64
C LEU A 228 4.09 15.43 10.25
N THR A 229 5.10 16.20 9.85
CA THR A 229 5.19 16.79 8.51
C THR A 229 6.17 16.02 7.65
N PHE A 230 5.74 15.54 6.49
CA PHE A 230 6.65 14.93 5.52
C PHE A 230 7.55 16.01 4.89
N LYS A 231 8.86 15.88 5.07
CA LYS A 231 9.86 16.79 4.48
C LYS A 231 10.57 16.08 3.35
N LEU A 232 10.39 16.57 2.12
CA LEU A 232 11.18 16.12 0.97
C LEU A 232 12.65 16.50 1.19
N LEU A 233 13.54 15.58 0.84
CA LEU A 233 14.96 15.91 0.71
C LEU A 233 15.09 16.89 -0.45
N LYS A 234 15.44 18.13 -0.15
CA LYS A 234 15.80 19.12 -1.16
C LYS A 234 17.30 19.01 -1.37
N GLU A 235 17.70 18.24 -2.38
CA GLU A 235 19.11 18.22 -2.80
C GLU A 235 19.47 19.60 -3.37
N ARG A 236 20.61 20.14 -2.94
CA ARG A 236 21.15 21.36 -3.55
C ARG A 236 21.61 21.03 -4.97
N PRO A 237 21.45 21.94 -5.95
CA PRO A 237 22.10 21.79 -7.23
C PRO A 237 23.59 21.54 -7.01
N ILE A 238 24.16 20.57 -7.71
CA ILE A 238 25.61 20.42 -7.78
C ILE A 238 26.10 21.61 -8.62
N GLU A 239 26.88 22.50 -8.02
CA GLU A 239 27.56 23.61 -8.71
C GLU A 239 28.62 23.08 -9.69
#